data_AF-J3AQ76-F1
#
_entry.id   AF-J3AQ76-F1
#
_cell.length_a   1.000
_cell.length_b   1.000
_cell.length_c   1.000
_cell.angle_alpha   90.00
_cell.angle_beta   90.00
_cell.angle_gamma   90.00
#
_symmetry.space_group_name_H-M   'P 1'
#
loop_
_entity.id
_entity.type
_entity.pdbx_description
1 polymer ?
#
loop_
_entity_poly.entity_id
_entity_poly.type
_entity_poly.pdbx_seq_one_letter_code
_entity_poly.pdbx_strand_id
1 'polypeptide(L)'
;MSGDGLDSLTTPTSSSSPSASPSPAAATSARRGSSRAGRGLGKGEGVEGIDLYAAASLPNVGIRPAAPSSGDLWQRVAPCWRSASPRQATLMVEIRADGGLAASPQAVRRGAAPVDPQTLLAERAAARALLACAPYAGLEARQWRVEFPG
;
A
#
# COMPACT_ATOMS: atom_id res chain seq x y z
N MET A 1 17.23 5.82 -71.16
CA MET A 1 16.66 5.02 -70.07
C MET A 1 17.61 3.86 -69.81
N SER A 2 18.51 4.05 -68.85
CA SER A 2 19.46 3.03 -68.39
C SER A 2 19.71 3.36 -66.93
N GLY A 3 19.23 2.49 -66.05
CA GLY A 3 19.57 2.49 -64.64
C GLY A 3 20.80 1.62 -64.42
N ASP A 4 21.65 2.04 -63.50
CA ASP A 4 22.58 1.25 -62.68
C ASP A 4 23.11 2.25 -61.64
N GLY A 5 22.90 2.11 -60.34
CA GLY A 5 23.22 0.93 -59.56
C GLY A 5 24.46 1.27 -58.72
N LEU A 6 24.28 2.11 -57.71
CA LEU A 6 25.34 2.57 -56.80
C LEU A 6 25.65 1.43 -55.81
N ASP A 7 26.80 0.77 -55.92
CA ASP A 7 27.21 -0.25 -54.94
C ASP A 7 28.51 0.13 -54.20
N SER A 8 28.29 0.38 -52.91
CA SER A 8 29.07 -0.03 -51.74
C SER A 8 30.56 0.33 -51.62
N LEU A 9 30.81 1.47 -50.99
CA LEU A 9 32.00 1.69 -50.15
C LEU A 9 31.54 2.14 -48.77
N THR A 10 31.76 1.31 -47.76
CA THR A 10 32.23 1.61 -46.38
C THR A 10 31.64 0.66 -45.32
N THR A 11 32.50 -0.18 -44.77
CA THR A 11 32.41 -0.74 -43.41
C THR A 11 32.32 0.41 -42.39
N PRO A 12 31.71 0.27 -41.18
CA PRO A 12 32.32 -0.55 -40.13
C PRO A 12 31.41 -1.12 -39.01
N THR A 13 32.00 -2.07 -38.29
CA THR A 13 32.02 -2.29 -36.84
C THR A 13 30.73 -2.21 -36.01
N SER A 14 30.54 -3.28 -35.23
CA SER A 14 29.69 -3.42 -34.06
C SER A 14 29.52 -2.14 -33.24
N SER A 15 28.27 -1.73 -33.05
CA SER A 15 27.88 -0.87 -31.94
C SER A 15 26.95 -1.66 -31.03
N SER A 16 27.52 -2.06 -29.89
CA SER A 16 26.82 -2.52 -28.71
C SER A 16 25.68 -1.58 -28.38
N SER A 17 24.47 -2.10 -28.23
CA SER A 17 23.37 -1.41 -27.57
C SER A 17 23.52 -1.58 -26.05
N PRO A 18 23.94 -0.58 -25.27
CA PRO A 18 23.49 -0.51 -23.90
C PRO A 18 22.04 0.01 -23.95
N SER A 19 21.07 -0.91 -23.93
CA SER A 19 19.73 -0.57 -23.46
C SER A 19 19.82 -0.25 -21.97
N ALA A 20 20.28 0.95 -21.67
CA ALA A 20 20.11 1.57 -20.38
C ALA A 20 18.69 2.13 -20.32
N SER A 21 17.76 1.39 -19.70
CA SER A 21 16.63 1.95 -18.96
C SER A 21 15.84 0.85 -18.24
N PRO A 22 15.30 1.11 -17.04
CA PRO A 22 15.50 2.26 -16.16
C PRO A 22 16.34 1.90 -14.91
N SER A 23 17.14 2.87 -14.45
CA SER A 23 17.51 2.96 -13.03
C SER A 23 16.27 2.74 -12.18
N PRO A 24 16.32 1.96 -11.07
CA PRO A 24 15.37 2.20 -10.00
C PRO A 24 15.65 3.63 -9.56
N ALA A 25 14.85 4.57 -10.06
CA ALA A 25 14.76 5.90 -9.49
C ALA A 25 14.62 5.65 -7.99
N ALA A 26 15.64 6.05 -7.24
CA ALA A 26 15.58 6.13 -5.81
C ALA A 26 14.27 6.87 -5.53
N ALA A 27 13.26 6.12 -5.08
CA ALA A 27 11.97 6.67 -4.75
C ALA A 27 12.26 7.59 -3.59
N THR A 28 12.40 8.88 -3.88
CA THR A 28 12.47 9.92 -2.88
C THR A 28 11.25 9.70 -2.01
N SER A 29 11.54 9.28 -0.79
CA SER A 29 10.64 8.72 0.19
C SER A 29 9.64 9.76 0.70
N ALA A 30 8.71 10.19 -0.14
CA ALA A 30 7.37 10.44 0.37
C ALA A 30 6.86 9.05 0.77
N ARG A 31 6.80 8.74 2.07
CA ARG A 31 6.21 7.48 2.56
C ARG A 31 4.76 7.43 2.11
N ARG A 32 4.54 6.93 0.91
CA ARG A 32 3.24 6.53 0.39
C ARG A 32 2.90 5.25 1.13
N GLY A 33 1.68 5.16 1.65
CA GLY A 33 1.23 3.90 2.22
C GLY A 33 1.30 2.78 1.20
N SER A 34 1.35 1.56 1.70
CA SER A 34 1.53 0.34 0.91
C SER A 34 0.61 -0.73 1.44
N SER A 35 0.29 -1.72 0.61
CA SER A 35 -0.33 -2.94 1.09
C SER A 35 0.18 -4.15 0.32
N ARG A 36 0.20 -5.31 0.98
CA ARG A 36 0.53 -6.60 0.36
C ARG A 36 -0.49 -7.66 0.77
N ALA A 37 -1.00 -8.36 -0.22
CA ALA A 37 -1.79 -9.58 -0.05
C ALA A 37 -0.92 -10.73 0.49
N GLY A 38 -1.47 -11.55 1.37
CA GLY A 38 -0.87 -12.84 1.78
C GLY A 38 0.43 -12.76 2.58
N ARG A 39 0.88 -11.55 2.97
CA ARG A 39 2.08 -11.38 3.80
C ARG A 39 1.72 -11.43 5.28
N GLY A 40 2.01 -12.56 5.91
CA GLY A 40 1.84 -12.75 7.35
C GLY A 40 2.83 -11.96 8.22
N LEU A 41 2.93 -12.36 9.48
CA LEU A 41 3.86 -11.81 10.46
C LEU A 41 5.31 -12.18 10.10
N GLY A 42 6.22 -11.22 10.22
CA GLY A 42 7.66 -11.46 10.17
C GLY A 42 8.19 -11.99 11.50
N LYS A 43 9.45 -12.44 11.50
CA LYS A 43 10.12 -12.97 12.69
C LYS A 43 10.18 -11.91 13.80
N GLY A 44 9.56 -12.17 14.94
CA GLY A 44 9.48 -11.26 16.09
C GLY A 44 8.37 -10.21 16.02
N GLU A 45 7.45 -10.31 15.04
CA GLU A 45 6.24 -9.49 14.98
C GLU A 45 5.05 -10.21 15.64
N GLY A 46 4.22 -9.44 16.34
CA GLY A 46 2.94 -9.89 16.89
C GLY A 46 1.78 -9.08 16.31
N VAL A 47 0.57 -9.65 16.41
CA VAL A 47 -0.67 -8.92 16.18
C VAL A 47 -1.33 -8.56 17.51
N GLU A 48 -1.81 -7.34 17.64
CA GLU A 48 -2.61 -6.91 18.79
C GLU A 48 -3.93 -6.26 18.33
N GLY A 49 -4.99 -6.47 19.10
CA GLY A 49 -6.31 -5.92 18.81
C GLY A 49 -6.32 -4.40 18.96
N ILE A 50 -6.94 -3.70 18.00
CA ILE A 50 -7.15 -2.26 18.07
C ILE A 50 -8.49 -1.98 18.74
N ASP A 51 -8.51 -0.99 19.63
CA ASP A 51 -9.74 -0.48 20.23
C ASP A 51 -10.57 0.27 19.17
N LEU A 52 -11.54 -0.44 18.59
CA LEU A 52 -12.43 0.10 17.56
C LEU A 52 -13.43 1.12 18.12
N TYR A 53 -13.76 1.05 19.41
CA TYR A 53 -14.63 2.03 20.04
C TYR A 53 -13.93 3.38 20.09
N ALA A 54 -12.67 3.41 20.53
CA ALA A 54 -11.85 4.62 20.48
C ALA A 54 -11.59 5.09 19.04
N ALA A 55 -11.45 4.18 18.07
CA ALA A 55 -11.30 4.54 16.66
C ALA A 55 -12.56 5.19 16.07
N ALA A 56 -13.76 4.76 16.48
CA ALA A 56 -15.03 5.32 16.02
C ALA A 56 -15.22 6.79 16.45
N SER A 57 -14.64 7.17 17.59
CA SER A 57 -14.65 8.54 18.11
C SER A 57 -13.80 9.51 17.30
N LEU A 58 -12.94 9.02 16.39
CA LEU A 58 -12.18 9.89 15.50
C LEU A 58 -13.09 10.48 14.41
N PRO A 59 -12.94 11.78 14.09
CA PRO A 59 -13.77 12.45 13.10
C PRO A 59 -13.65 11.74 11.75
N ASN A 60 -14.77 11.62 11.04
CA ASN A 60 -14.77 11.11 9.67
C ASN A 60 -14.40 12.26 8.73
N VAL A 61 -13.28 12.15 8.00
CA VAL A 61 -12.63 13.29 7.33
C VAL A 61 -12.60 13.10 5.81
N GLY A 62 -13.80 13.13 5.21
CA GLY A 62 -14.00 13.45 3.79
C GLY A 62 -14.79 12.45 2.97
N ILE A 63 -15.40 12.97 1.90
CA ILE A 63 -16.19 12.22 0.91
C ILE A 63 -15.26 11.29 0.11
N ARG A 64 -15.69 10.03 -0.01
CA ARG A 64 -15.07 8.98 -0.82
C ARG A 64 -15.03 9.39 -2.30
N PRO A 65 -13.86 9.62 -2.92
CA PRO A 65 -13.71 9.55 -4.36
C PRO A 65 -13.95 8.08 -4.78
N ALA A 66 -14.54 7.84 -5.95
CA ALA A 66 -14.68 6.49 -6.49
C ALA A 66 -13.27 5.86 -6.61
N ALA A 67 -12.94 4.96 -5.69
CA ALA A 67 -11.67 4.26 -5.72
C ALA A 67 -11.60 3.42 -7.00
N PRO A 68 -10.43 3.32 -7.67
CA PRO A 68 -10.28 2.44 -8.81
C PRO A 68 -10.63 1.01 -8.41
N SER A 69 -11.42 0.33 -9.24
CA SER A 69 -11.91 -1.04 -9.03
C SER A 69 -10.78 -2.09 -9.02
N SER A 70 -9.58 -1.69 -9.43
CA SER A 70 -8.39 -2.55 -9.53
C SER A 70 -7.22 -1.90 -8.81
N GLY A 71 -6.48 -2.70 -8.04
CA GLY A 71 -5.29 -2.27 -7.32
C GLY A 71 -5.22 -2.80 -5.90
N ASP A 72 -4.03 -2.68 -5.30
CA ASP A 72 -3.75 -3.03 -3.92
C ASP A 72 -4.68 -2.33 -2.91
N LEU A 73 -4.97 -2.97 -1.77
CA LEU A 73 -5.86 -2.47 -0.72
C LEU A 73 -5.55 -1.03 -0.29
N TRP A 74 -4.27 -0.62 -0.26
CA TRP A 74 -3.86 0.75 0.04
C TRP A 74 -4.54 1.78 -0.87
N GLN A 75 -4.64 1.52 -2.18
CA GLN A 75 -5.24 2.46 -3.13
C GLN A 75 -6.73 2.69 -2.82
N ARG A 76 -7.39 1.70 -2.23
CA ARG A 76 -8.80 1.78 -1.86
C ARG A 76 -9.02 2.49 -0.52
N VAL A 77 -8.09 2.35 0.43
CA VAL A 77 -8.20 2.98 1.75
C VAL A 77 -7.58 4.39 1.79
N ALA A 78 -6.59 4.68 0.95
CA ALA A 78 -5.92 5.97 0.83
C ALA A 78 -6.87 7.19 0.81
N PRO A 79 -8.01 7.19 0.08
CA PRO A 79 -8.93 8.32 0.13
C PRO A 79 -9.55 8.57 1.52
N CYS A 80 -9.75 7.52 2.32
CA CYS A 80 -10.24 7.61 3.71
C CYS A 80 -9.10 7.78 4.73
N TRP A 81 -7.83 7.66 4.31
CA TRP A 81 -6.70 7.79 5.22
C TRP A 81 -6.47 9.24 5.64
N ARG A 82 -6.44 9.45 6.95
CA ARG A 82 -6.17 10.74 7.57
C ARG A 82 -5.24 10.49 8.73
N SER A 83 -3.98 10.91 8.55
CA SER A 83 -3.00 10.80 9.61
C SER A 83 -3.45 11.64 10.79
N ALA A 84 -3.45 11.01 11.97
CA ALA A 84 -3.74 11.67 13.23
C ALA A 84 -2.48 11.75 14.12
N SER A 85 -1.37 11.14 13.70
CA SER A 85 -0.09 11.11 14.40
C SER A 85 1.08 11.00 13.41
N PRO A 86 2.26 11.60 13.69
CA PRO A 86 3.45 11.41 12.85
C PRO A 86 3.99 9.96 12.85
N ARG A 87 3.42 9.05 13.64
CA ARG A 87 3.80 7.63 13.66
C ARG A 87 3.14 6.87 12.52
N GLN A 88 3.88 5.94 11.92
CA GLN A 88 3.29 4.95 11.02
C GLN A 88 2.54 3.88 11.82
N ALA A 89 1.51 3.31 11.19
CA ALA A 89 0.85 2.11 11.68
C ALA A 89 0.90 1.02 10.61
N THR A 90 1.10 -0.23 11.02
CA THR A 90 0.95 -1.38 10.13
C THR A 90 -0.19 -2.23 10.64
N LEU A 91 -1.20 -2.48 9.81
CA LEU A 91 -2.34 -3.30 10.17
C LEU A 91 -2.40 -4.59 9.36
N MET A 92 -2.77 -5.68 10.02
CA MET A 92 -3.24 -6.89 9.40
C MET A 92 -4.76 -6.82 9.30
N VAL A 93 -5.30 -7.09 8.13
CA VAL A 93 -6.74 -7.10 7.89
C VAL A 93 -7.14 -8.34 7.13
N GLU A 94 -8.34 -8.81 7.43
CA GLU A 94 -8.96 -9.89 6.68
C GLU A 94 -10.21 -9.36 5.98
N ILE A 95 -10.36 -9.70 4.70
CA ILE A 95 -11.45 -9.23 3.84
C ILE A 95 -12.26 -10.45 3.41
N ARG A 96 -13.58 -10.37 3.64
CA ARG A 96 -14.54 -11.40 3.26
C ARG A 96 -14.85 -11.33 1.77
N ALA A 97 -15.45 -12.39 1.24
CA ALA A 97 -15.91 -12.44 -0.14
C ALA A 97 -16.91 -11.31 -0.48
N ASP A 98 -17.67 -10.82 0.51
CA ASP A 98 -18.57 -9.66 0.36
C ASP A 98 -17.83 -8.31 0.30
N GLY A 99 -16.51 -8.29 0.47
CA GLY A 99 -15.69 -7.07 0.54
C GLY A 99 -15.68 -6.40 1.91
N GLY A 100 -16.49 -6.85 2.86
CA GLY A 100 -16.42 -6.40 4.26
C GLY A 100 -15.19 -6.92 4.98
N LEU A 101 -14.86 -6.30 6.12
CA LEU A 101 -13.84 -6.82 7.02
C LEU A 101 -14.35 -8.11 7.70
N ALA A 102 -13.52 -9.15 7.71
CA ALA A 102 -13.84 -10.44 8.34
C ALA A 102 -13.73 -10.38 9.86
N ALA A 103 -12.77 -9.59 10.35
CA ALA A 103 -12.53 -9.36 11.77
C ALA A 103 -12.06 -7.91 11.98
N SER A 104 -11.93 -7.52 13.25
CA SER A 104 -11.30 -6.27 13.62
C SER A 104 -9.87 -6.22 13.09
N PRO A 105 -9.45 -5.11 12.43
CA PRO A 105 -8.05 -4.89 12.06
C PRO A 105 -7.12 -5.07 13.26
N GLN A 106 -5.98 -5.70 13.04
CA GLN A 106 -4.99 -5.96 14.09
C GLN A 106 -3.71 -5.17 13.82
N ALA A 107 -3.16 -4.51 14.83
CA ALA A 107 -1.89 -3.81 14.71
C ALA A 107 -0.74 -4.82 14.68
N VAL A 108 0.13 -4.70 13.67
CA VAL A 108 1.38 -5.45 13.58
C VAL A 108 2.47 -4.64 14.26
N ARG A 109 3.00 -5.16 15.36
CA ARG A 109 4.06 -4.51 16.15
C ARG A 109 5.28 -5.42 16.28
N ARG A 110 6.46 -4.81 16.42
CA ARG A 110 7.70 -5.54 16.73
C ARG A 110 7.87 -5.67 18.23
N GLY A 111 7.84 -6.90 18.74
CA GLY A 111 8.03 -7.21 20.15
C GLY A 111 6.92 -6.71 21.09
N ALA A 112 6.96 -7.17 22.35
CA ALA A 112 6.02 -6.79 23.41
C ALA A 112 6.43 -5.50 24.15
N ALA A 113 6.98 -4.53 23.42
CA ALA A 113 7.43 -3.26 24.02
C ALA A 113 6.23 -2.38 24.40
N PRO A 114 6.37 -1.50 25.42
CA PRO A 114 5.34 -0.54 25.78
C PRO A 114 4.94 0.31 24.58
N VAL A 115 3.64 0.44 24.38
CA VAL A 115 3.07 1.09 23.21
C VAL A 115 2.91 2.57 23.52
N ASP A 116 3.60 3.39 22.71
CA ASP A 116 3.49 4.84 22.82
C ASP A 116 2.07 5.33 22.42
N PRO A 117 1.49 6.32 23.12
CA PRO A 117 0.16 6.83 22.82
C PRO A 117 0.00 7.35 21.38
N GLN A 118 1.07 7.85 20.75
CA GLN A 118 1.04 8.28 19.36
C GLN A 118 0.88 7.09 18.40
N THR A 119 1.49 5.96 18.73
CA THR A 119 1.33 4.71 17.98
C THR A 119 -0.12 4.21 18.07
N LEU A 120 -0.72 4.20 19.27
CA LEU A 120 -2.13 3.82 19.43
C LEU A 120 -3.06 4.72 18.63
N LEU A 121 -2.75 6.02 18.58
CA LEU A 121 -3.55 6.99 17.85
C LEU A 121 -3.44 6.79 16.32
N ALA A 122 -2.24 6.51 15.80
CA ALA A 122 -2.03 6.12 14.41
C ALA A 122 -2.79 4.83 14.03
N GLU A 123 -2.76 3.81 14.89
CA GLU A 123 -3.45 2.53 14.66
C GLU A 123 -4.97 2.69 14.65
N ARG A 124 -5.51 3.47 15.59
CA ARG A 124 -6.94 3.81 15.64
C ARG A 124 -7.37 4.58 14.39
N ALA A 125 -6.58 5.55 13.96
CA ALA A 125 -6.84 6.27 12.71
C ALA A 125 -6.84 5.30 11.51
N ALA A 126 -5.92 4.33 11.50
CA ALA A 126 -5.79 3.38 10.40
C ALA A 126 -6.98 2.42 10.37
N ALA A 127 -7.41 1.92 11.53
CA ALA A 127 -8.64 1.13 11.67
C ALA A 127 -9.87 1.93 11.22
N ARG A 128 -9.94 3.23 11.58
CA ARG A 128 -11.03 4.11 11.17
C ARG A 128 -11.09 4.29 9.66
N ALA A 129 -9.94 4.51 9.01
CA ALA A 129 -9.86 4.62 7.55
C ALA A 129 -10.33 3.33 6.86
N LEU A 130 -9.95 2.17 7.41
CA LEU A 130 -10.38 0.87 6.89
C LEU A 130 -11.90 0.67 7.00
N LEU A 131 -12.50 1.08 8.10
CA LEU A 131 -13.95 1.00 8.30
C LEU A 131 -14.69 2.00 7.42
N ALA A 132 -14.15 3.20 7.21
CA ALA A 132 -14.77 4.24 6.41
C ALA A 132 -14.78 3.94 4.90
N CYS A 133 -13.77 3.20 4.41
CA CYS A 133 -13.63 2.88 2.98
C CYS A 133 -14.20 1.53 2.57
N ALA A 134 -14.62 0.71 3.53
CA ALA A 134 -15.33 -0.54 3.24
C ALA A 134 -16.66 -0.25 2.50
N PRO A 135 -17.13 -1.16 1.63
CA PRO A 135 -16.56 -2.47 1.30
C PRO A 135 -15.46 -2.43 0.21
N TYR A 136 -14.59 -3.45 0.24
CA TYR A 136 -13.45 -3.66 -0.65
C TYR A 136 -13.69 -4.76 -1.71
N ALA A 137 -14.81 -4.66 -2.44
CA ALA A 137 -15.22 -5.68 -3.40
C ALA A 137 -14.19 -5.94 -4.52
N GLY A 138 -13.93 -7.21 -4.86
CA GLY A 138 -12.98 -7.58 -5.92
C GLY A 138 -11.51 -7.57 -5.50
N LEU A 139 -11.22 -7.63 -4.20
CA LEU A 139 -9.90 -7.99 -3.71
C LEU A 139 -9.81 -9.51 -3.54
N GLU A 140 -8.93 -10.13 -4.32
CA GLU A 140 -8.79 -11.59 -4.45
C GLU A 140 -8.17 -12.26 -3.20
N ALA A 141 -7.48 -11.50 -2.34
CA ALA A 141 -6.80 -12.03 -1.17
C ALA A 141 -7.63 -11.86 0.12
N ARG A 142 -7.69 -12.92 0.92
CA ARG A 142 -8.43 -12.96 2.20
C ARG A 142 -7.73 -12.20 3.33
N GLN A 143 -6.40 -12.05 3.28
CA GLN A 143 -5.62 -11.35 4.29
C GLN A 143 -4.63 -10.38 3.63
N TRP A 144 -4.55 -9.18 4.20
CA TRP A 144 -3.70 -8.10 3.73
C TRP A 144 -2.94 -7.46 4.87
N ARG A 145 -1.68 -7.12 4.60
CA ARG A 145 -0.87 -6.26 5.44
C ARG A 145 -0.84 -4.87 4.82
N VAL A 146 -1.23 -3.84 5.57
CA VAL A 146 -1.32 -2.45 5.11
C VAL A 146 -0.46 -1.55 5.98
N GLU A 147 0.36 -0.72 5.36
CA GLU A 147 1.22 0.27 6.01
C GLU A 147 0.63 1.66 5.79
N PHE A 148 0.29 2.33 6.88
CA PHE A 148 -0.27 3.67 6.92
C PHE A 148 0.84 4.67 7.28
N PRO A 149 1.07 5.70 6.46
CA PRO A 149 2.08 6.71 6.72
C PRO A 149 1.58 7.71 7.76
N GLY A 150 2.47 8.09 8.68
CA GLY A 150 2.24 9.19 9.62
C GLY A 150 2.27 10.56 8.96
#